data_AF-A0AAW0FY00-F1
#
_entry.id   AF-A0AAW0FY00-F1
#
_cell.length_a   1.000
_cell.length_b   1.000
_cell.length_c   1.000
_cell.angle_alpha   90.00
_cell.angle_beta   90.00
_cell.angle_gamma   90.00
#
_symmetry.space_group_name_H-M   'P 1'
#
loop_
_entity.id
_entity.type
_entity.pdbx_description
1 polymer ?
#
loop_
_entity_poly.entity_id
_entity_poly.type
_entity_poly.pdbx_seq_one_letter_code
_entity_poly.pdbx_strand_id
1 'polypeptide(L)'
;MDLARGIWGMLRYRMARKTRIKNAKKAAQALDVDRSKNAQQPINRLPVEILCEILLLCHSPFNTEWMNITKVCHHWREIAFDLPQLWNKINLCNFDIGKLSLAHAKEVNLHLDYRKGSSISMPLLKDCLHMLERVSSIHLDGLFLTYPNTLSSIPPCSLPLRSLFVSECPTFAIQLEECTFPDIRELHIVCMRDFCDVPFCLLGSTLRRLTLGGAILDYSPLLNYLANMPHLEHLELIYLELAHFDDLSAHDRTVSRIDLPRLQTLVLKSHVWQSPSAGLHLDLLSKLYPPPSTTVNIVFTDKNNVSEDAMMFFPLFTFLRRLNRQAMHLQLPPTRTGSFSITFWPFRINPSENNLDPTGCDYLASPFSETSLDLGILQKIACG
;
A
#
# COMPACT_ATOMS: atom_id res chain seq x y z
N MET A 1 63.00 20.20 38.26
CA MET A 1 62.92 19.47 36.96
C MET A 1 61.58 19.68 36.24
N ASP A 2 60.50 20.05 36.94
CA ASP A 2 59.16 20.15 36.33
C ASP A 2 58.98 21.31 35.33
N LEU A 3 59.66 22.45 35.54
CA LEU A 3 59.62 23.58 34.61
C LEU A 3 60.17 23.19 33.22
N ALA A 4 61.27 22.45 33.17
CA ALA A 4 61.86 21.98 31.92
C ALA A 4 60.94 20.99 31.18
N ARG A 5 60.26 20.08 31.91
CA ARG A 5 59.24 19.19 31.32
C ARG A 5 58.06 19.98 30.75
N GLY A 6 57.61 21.02 31.45
CA GLY A 6 56.53 21.89 30.99
C GLY A 6 56.88 22.63 29.69
N ILE A 7 58.07 23.21 29.60
CA ILE A 7 58.55 23.92 28.40
C ILE A 7 58.69 22.96 27.21
N TRP A 8 59.24 21.76 27.43
CA TRP A 8 59.35 20.73 26.38
C TRP A 8 57.98 20.24 25.88
N GLY A 9 57.03 20.05 26.79
CA GLY A 9 55.65 19.71 26.42
C GLY A 9 54.99 20.79 25.55
N MET A 10 55.16 22.06 25.93
CA MET A 10 54.60 23.20 25.19
C MET A 10 55.23 23.34 23.79
N LEU A 11 56.55 23.14 23.67
CA LEU A 11 57.26 23.17 22.38
C LEU A 11 56.82 22.03 21.47
N ARG A 12 56.69 20.80 21.98
CA ARG A 12 56.15 19.65 21.20
C ARG A 12 54.73 19.92 20.72
N TYR A 13 53.87 20.45 21.60
CA TYR A 13 52.50 20.83 21.22
C TYR A 13 52.48 21.88 20.11
N ARG A 14 53.29 22.95 20.22
CA ARG A 14 53.38 24.01 19.20
C ARG A 14 53.90 23.48 17.86
N MET A 15 54.93 22.63 17.88
CA MET A 15 55.46 22.01 16.66
C MET A 15 54.42 21.08 16.01
N ALA A 16 53.78 20.21 16.79
CA ALA A 16 52.70 19.33 16.30
C ALA A 16 51.54 20.14 15.71
N ARG A 17 51.13 21.24 16.35
CA ARG A 17 50.10 22.15 15.83
C ARG A 17 50.51 22.80 14.51
N LYS A 18 51.74 23.33 14.40
CA LYS A 18 52.25 23.91 13.14
C LYS A 18 52.28 22.89 12.01
N THR A 19 52.73 21.66 12.28
CA THR A 19 52.75 20.57 11.30
C THR A 19 51.34 20.19 10.85
N ARG A 20 50.37 20.07 11.78
CA ARG A 20 48.96 19.81 11.47
C ARG A 20 48.36 20.90 10.58
N ILE A 21 48.62 22.17 10.88
CA ILE A 21 48.15 23.29 10.05
C ILE A 21 48.76 23.24 8.64
N LYS A 22 50.07 22.97 8.52
CA LYS A 22 50.74 22.87 7.22
C LYS A 22 50.18 21.71 6.38
N ASN A 23 49.95 20.55 7.01
CA ASN A 23 49.38 19.38 6.34
C ASN A 23 47.91 19.62 5.93
N ALA A 24 47.11 20.26 6.78
CA ALA A 24 45.73 20.63 6.45
C ALA A 24 45.66 21.60 5.25
N LYS A 25 46.57 22.60 5.18
CA LYS A 25 46.64 23.51 4.02
C LYS A 25 46.99 22.78 2.72
N LYS A 26 47.98 21.86 2.76
CA LYS A 26 48.33 21.04 1.59
C LYS A 26 47.17 20.16 1.14
N ALA A 27 46.46 19.53 2.09
CA ALA A 27 45.29 18.72 1.79
C ALA A 27 44.15 19.55 1.17
N ALA A 28 43.90 20.75 1.68
CA ALA A 28 42.91 21.66 1.11
C ALA A 28 43.25 22.09 -0.33
N GLN A 29 44.52 22.38 -0.63
CA GLN A 29 44.97 22.70 -1.98
C GLN A 29 44.82 21.51 -2.95
N ALA A 30 45.16 20.29 -2.51
CA ALA A 30 44.96 19.09 -3.31
C ALA A 30 43.47 18.86 -3.62
N LEU A 31 42.60 19.03 -2.62
CA LEU A 31 41.15 18.94 -2.78
C LEU A 31 40.59 19.98 -3.77
N ASP A 32 41.13 21.18 -3.80
CA ASP A 32 40.69 22.24 -4.72
C ASP A 32 41.05 21.92 -6.18
N VAL A 33 42.25 21.38 -6.42
CA VAL A 33 42.67 20.90 -7.74
C VAL A 33 41.77 19.74 -8.20
N ASP A 34 41.46 18.80 -7.32
CA ASP A 34 40.58 17.68 -7.66
C ASP A 34 39.14 18.14 -7.92
N ARG A 35 38.64 19.13 -7.17
CA ARG A 35 37.34 19.77 -7.44
C ARG A 35 37.31 20.42 -8.82
N SER A 36 38.36 21.15 -9.19
CA SER A 36 38.46 21.77 -10.52
C SER A 36 38.47 20.74 -11.65
N LYS A 37 39.24 19.65 -11.51
CA LYS A 37 39.25 18.54 -12.48
C LYS A 37 37.89 17.84 -12.58
N ASN A 38 37.23 17.62 -11.45
CA ASN A 38 35.89 17.04 -11.42
C ASN A 38 34.88 17.94 -12.12
N ALA A 39 34.89 19.26 -11.86
CA ALA A 39 34.00 20.21 -12.52
C ALA A 39 34.14 20.21 -14.06
N GLN A 40 35.32 19.84 -14.58
CA GLN A 40 35.57 19.76 -16.02
C GLN A 40 35.11 18.45 -16.67
N GLN A 41 34.79 17.41 -15.89
CA GLN A 41 34.30 16.14 -16.41
C GLN A 41 32.98 16.33 -17.18
N PRO A 42 32.75 15.67 -18.32
CA PRO A 42 31.55 15.85 -19.13
C PRO A 42 30.25 15.70 -18.33
N ILE A 43 30.21 14.75 -17.39
CA ILE A 43 29.02 14.49 -16.56
C ILE A 43 28.67 15.64 -15.61
N ASN A 44 29.66 16.43 -15.17
CA ASN A 44 29.45 17.59 -14.29
C ASN A 44 29.11 18.87 -15.07
N ARG A 45 29.01 18.79 -16.40
CA ARG A 45 28.51 19.86 -17.27
C ARG A 45 27.02 19.73 -17.58
N LEU A 46 26.38 18.67 -17.11
CA LEU A 46 24.94 18.50 -17.23
C LEU A 46 24.22 19.62 -16.45
N PRO A 47 23.10 20.14 -16.97
CA PRO A 47 22.25 21.04 -16.19
C PRO A 47 21.82 20.39 -14.87
N VAL A 48 21.68 21.20 -13.82
CA VAL A 48 21.35 20.71 -12.47
C VAL A 48 20.02 19.96 -12.46
N GLU A 49 19.07 20.36 -13.30
CA GLU A 49 17.77 19.72 -13.48
C GLU A 49 17.91 18.27 -13.93
N ILE A 50 18.79 18.02 -14.90
CA ILE A 50 19.07 16.67 -15.42
C ILE A 50 19.75 15.82 -14.33
N LEU A 51 20.65 16.40 -13.55
CA LEU A 51 21.27 15.71 -12.42
C LEU A 51 20.25 15.36 -11.34
N CYS A 52 19.32 16.27 -11.02
CA CYS A 52 18.21 16.00 -10.11
C CYS A 52 17.33 14.84 -10.59
N GLU A 53 16.98 14.80 -11.89
CA GLU A 53 16.23 13.69 -12.48
C GLU A 53 16.98 12.36 -12.37
N ILE A 54 18.27 12.34 -12.70
CA ILE A 54 19.12 11.16 -12.56
C ILE A 54 19.14 10.69 -11.09
N LEU A 55 19.33 11.61 -10.14
CA LEU A 55 19.34 11.29 -8.72
C LEU A 55 18.01 10.69 -8.27
N LEU A 56 16.88 11.25 -8.71
CA LEU A 56 15.55 10.74 -8.40
C LEU A 56 15.29 9.35 -9.01
N LEU A 57 15.78 9.10 -10.22
CA LEU A 57 15.69 7.79 -10.87
C LEU A 57 16.55 6.73 -10.18
N CYS A 58 17.71 7.12 -9.65
CA CYS A 58 18.59 6.22 -8.90
C CYS A 58 18.17 6.05 -7.44
N HIS A 59 17.30 6.92 -6.92
CA HIS A 59 16.86 6.89 -5.54
C HIS A 59 15.98 5.67 -5.27
N SER A 60 16.46 4.80 -4.39
CA SER A 60 15.66 3.73 -3.80
C SER A 60 15.53 3.98 -2.30
N PRO A 61 14.36 4.35 -1.78
CA PRO A 61 14.18 4.72 -0.37
C PRO A 61 14.54 3.59 0.60
N PHE A 62 14.56 2.34 0.13
CA PHE A 62 14.85 1.15 0.92
C PHE A 62 16.29 0.68 0.82
N ASN A 63 17.07 1.23 -0.11
CA ASN A 63 18.45 0.81 -0.35
C ASN A 63 19.40 1.97 -0.10
N THR A 64 20.22 1.88 0.94
CA THR A 64 21.20 2.92 1.30
C THR A 64 22.29 3.12 0.24
N GLU A 65 22.42 2.22 -0.74
CA GLU A 65 23.36 2.33 -1.85
C GLU A 65 23.14 3.57 -2.71
N TRP A 66 21.93 4.16 -2.77
CA TRP A 66 21.75 5.42 -3.47
C TRP A 66 22.62 6.54 -2.88
N MET A 67 22.96 6.45 -1.58
CA MET A 67 23.88 7.39 -0.95
C MET A 67 25.30 7.27 -1.50
N ASN A 68 25.69 6.17 -2.15
CA ASN A 68 26.99 6.08 -2.82
C ASN A 68 27.08 7.07 -3.99
N ILE A 69 25.95 7.51 -4.56
CA ILE A 69 25.94 8.53 -5.60
C ILE A 69 26.41 9.88 -5.04
N THR A 70 26.09 10.17 -3.78
CA THR A 70 26.62 11.36 -3.07
C THR A 70 28.14 11.28 -2.82
N LYS A 71 28.79 10.15 -3.15
CA LYS A 71 30.25 9.97 -3.04
C LYS A 71 30.97 10.19 -4.38
N VAL A 72 30.26 10.32 -5.50
CA VAL A 72 30.85 10.51 -6.84
C VAL A 72 31.73 11.76 -6.89
N CYS A 73 31.15 12.92 -6.58
CA CYS A 73 31.89 14.18 -6.46
C CYS A 73 31.17 15.13 -5.50
N HIS A 74 31.79 16.26 -5.21
CA HIS A 74 31.21 17.28 -4.33
C HIS A 74 29.91 17.88 -4.88
N HIS A 75 29.88 18.16 -6.19
CA HIS A 75 28.75 18.81 -6.84
C HIS A 75 27.47 17.95 -6.76
N TRP A 76 27.58 16.65 -7.06
CA TRP A 76 26.46 15.70 -6.94
C TRP A 76 25.97 15.56 -5.50
N ARG A 77 26.89 15.60 -4.53
CA ARG A 77 26.56 15.58 -3.12
C ARG A 77 25.73 16.79 -2.72
N GLU A 78 26.17 17.99 -3.08
CA GLU A 78 25.46 19.24 -2.78
C GLU A 78 24.06 19.21 -3.38
N ILE A 79 23.94 18.88 -4.67
CA ILE A 79 22.64 18.75 -5.34
C ILE A 79 21.74 17.76 -4.61
N ALA A 80 22.25 16.58 -4.25
CA ALA A 80 21.47 15.58 -3.54
C ALA A 80 20.97 16.08 -2.18
N PHE A 81 21.81 16.76 -1.38
CA PHE A 81 21.42 17.31 -0.09
C PHE A 81 20.46 18.50 -0.19
N ASP A 82 20.50 19.22 -1.31
CA ASP A 82 19.61 20.35 -1.58
C ASP A 82 18.32 19.98 -2.33
N LEU A 83 18.11 18.69 -2.61
CA LEU A 83 16.92 18.17 -3.27
C LEU A 83 16.00 17.44 -2.28
N PRO A 84 15.07 18.14 -1.58
CA PRO A 84 14.18 17.56 -0.58
C PRO A 84 13.41 16.32 -0.99
N GLN A 85 13.09 16.19 -2.28
CA GLN A 85 12.36 15.05 -2.83
C GLN A 85 13.11 13.72 -2.67
N LEU A 86 14.44 13.74 -2.55
CA LEU A 86 15.23 12.53 -2.23
C LEU A 86 15.10 12.09 -0.76
N TRP A 87 14.63 13.00 0.09
CA TRP A 87 14.63 12.84 1.55
C TRP A 87 13.21 12.75 2.12
N ASN A 88 12.19 12.79 1.26
CA ASN A 88 10.80 12.80 1.70
C ASN A 88 10.27 11.43 2.15
N LYS A 89 10.98 10.34 1.83
CA LYS A 89 10.68 8.98 2.27
C LYS A 89 11.55 8.62 3.48
N ILE A 90 10.95 8.62 4.65
CA ILE A 90 11.62 8.36 5.92
C ILE A 90 11.52 6.88 6.25
N ASN A 91 12.65 6.19 6.19
CA ASN A 91 12.77 4.80 6.64
C ASN A 91 12.92 4.76 8.16
N LEU A 92 11.89 4.26 8.85
CA LEU A 92 11.83 4.20 10.31
C LEU A 92 12.70 3.08 10.93
N CYS A 93 13.25 2.19 10.09
CA CYS A 93 14.13 1.08 10.50
C CYS A 93 15.59 1.52 10.64
N ASN A 94 16.00 2.64 10.04
CA ASN A 94 17.37 3.14 10.12
C ASN A 94 17.39 4.54 10.74
N PHE A 95 17.75 4.62 12.02
CA PHE A 95 17.70 5.87 12.77
C PHE A 95 18.55 6.99 12.17
N ASP A 96 19.80 6.69 11.82
CA ASP A 96 20.74 7.71 11.34
C ASP A 96 20.31 8.27 9.99
N ILE A 97 19.90 7.38 9.07
CA ILE A 97 19.40 7.77 7.76
C ILE A 97 18.06 8.48 7.88
N GLY A 98 17.14 7.98 8.71
CA GLY A 98 15.85 8.60 8.91
C GLY A 98 15.97 10.02 9.49
N LYS A 99 16.89 10.24 10.45
CA LYS A 99 17.18 11.59 10.96
C LYS A 99 17.80 12.49 9.91
N LEU A 100 18.73 11.97 9.11
CA LEU A 100 19.32 12.72 8.01
C LEU A 100 18.24 13.11 6.98
N SER A 101 17.38 12.16 6.59
CA SER A 101 16.26 12.42 5.68
C SER A 101 15.31 13.46 6.25
N LEU A 102 14.97 13.37 7.54
CA LEU A 102 14.09 14.34 8.18
C LEU A 102 14.68 15.76 8.15
N ALA A 103 15.98 15.90 8.39
CA ALA A 103 16.68 17.18 8.33
C ALA A 103 16.71 17.80 6.92
N HIS A 104 16.76 16.96 5.88
CA HIS A 104 16.87 17.40 4.48
C HIS A 104 15.54 17.49 3.73
N ALA A 105 14.45 16.93 4.26
CA ALA A 105 13.12 17.02 3.65
C ALA A 105 12.56 18.45 3.59
N LYS A 106 13.15 19.43 4.29
CA LYS A 106 12.74 20.86 4.28
C LYS A 106 11.23 21.02 4.47
N GLU A 107 10.44 21.46 3.47
CA GLU A 107 8.98 21.66 3.56
C GLU A 107 8.15 20.65 2.74
N VAL A 108 8.77 19.58 2.22
CA VAL A 108 8.02 18.62 1.39
C VAL A 108 7.17 17.67 2.24
N ASN A 109 6.12 17.13 1.61
CA ASN A 109 5.28 16.10 2.18
C ASN A 109 6.10 14.83 2.46
N LEU A 110 5.95 14.30 3.66
CA LEU A 110 6.65 13.12 4.15
C LEU A 110 5.87 11.84 3.85
N HIS A 111 6.62 10.78 3.61
CA HIS A 111 6.17 9.40 3.50
C HIS A 111 6.93 8.59 4.55
N LEU A 112 6.23 8.09 5.55
CA LEU A 112 6.83 7.26 6.60
C LEU A 112 6.73 5.80 6.17
N ASP A 113 7.84 5.07 6.18
CA ASP A 113 7.87 3.66 5.80
C ASP A 113 8.60 2.85 6.88
N TYR A 114 7.92 1.80 7.35
CA TYR A 114 8.45 0.75 8.20
C TYR A 114 8.09 -0.60 7.60
N ARG A 115 9.07 -1.50 7.54
CA ARG A 115 8.89 -2.87 7.06
C ARG A 115 9.39 -3.89 8.06
N LYS A 116 8.73 -5.04 8.05
CA LYS A 116 8.99 -6.17 8.93
C LYS A 116 10.46 -6.61 8.88
N GLY A 117 10.93 -7.10 10.02
CA GLY A 117 12.29 -7.66 10.17
C GLY A 117 13.34 -6.68 10.68
N SER A 118 12.96 -5.43 10.96
CA SER A 118 13.84 -4.43 11.55
C SER A 118 13.27 -3.86 12.85
N SER A 119 14.11 -3.45 13.79
CA SER A 119 13.66 -2.69 14.95
C SER A 119 13.23 -1.28 14.51
N ILE A 120 12.05 -0.84 14.95
CA ILE A 120 11.62 0.53 14.75
C ILE A 120 12.40 1.45 15.69
N SER A 121 12.90 2.57 15.17
CA SER A 121 13.42 3.62 16.04
C SER A 121 12.27 4.49 16.55
N MET A 122 11.77 4.16 17.74
CA MET A 122 10.71 4.94 18.40
C MET A 122 11.04 6.43 18.57
N PRO A 123 12.29 6.85 18.90
CA PRO A 123 12.64 8.26 18.93
C PRO A 123 12.43 8.95 17.58
N LEU A 124 12.80 8.30 16.47
CA LEU A 124 12.59 8.87 15.13
C LEU A 124 11.11 8.92 14.76
N LEU A 125 10.34 7.89 15.10
CA LEU A 125 8.89 7.92 14.90
C LEU A 125 8.29 9.12 15.64
N LYS A 126 8.66 9.34 16.91
CA LYS A 126 8.22 10.51 17.68
C LYS A 126 8.62 11.83 17.01
N ASP A 127 9.87 11.96 16.57
CA ASP A 127 10.34 13.15 15.85
C ASP A 127 9.50 13.40 14.58
N CYS A 128 9.15 12.35 13.83
CA CYS A 128 8.29 12.46 12.65
C CYS A 128 6.83 12.80 13.01
N LEU A 129 6.33 12.29 14.14
CA LEU A 129 4.97 12.58 14.60
C LEU A 129 4.79 14.04 15.03
N HIS A 130 5.86 14.74 15.41
CA HIS A 130 5.79 16.20 15.60
C HIS A 130 5.65 16.98 14.27
N MET A 131 5.84 16.31 13.13
CA MET A 131 5.75 16.88 11.79
C MET A 131 4.55 16.33 11.01
N LEU A 132 3.53 15.87 11.76
CA LEU A 132 2.33 15.21 11.26
C LEU A 132 1.57 16.00 10.18
N GLU A 133 1.57 17.34 10.25
CA GLU A 133 0.97 18.22 9.25
C GLU A 133 1.57 18.04 7.85
N ARG A 134 2.75 17.44 7.75
CA ARG A 134 3.43 17.17 6.48
C ARG A 134 3.35 15.71 6.07
N VAL A 135 2.87 14.83 6.94
CA VAL A 135 2.84 13.39 6.66
C VAL A 135 1.66 13.11 5.73
N SER A 136 1.97 12.75 4.50
CA SER A 136 0.98 12.46 3.45
C SER A 136 0.76 10.96 3.24
N SER A 137 1.69 10.12 3.68
CA SER A 137 1.58 8.68 3.59
C SER A 137 2.30 7.98 4.72
N ILE A 138 1.67 6.93 5.26
CA ILE A 138 2.23 6.09 6.32
C ILE A 138 2.12 4.65 5.86
N HIS A 139 3.25 3.94 5.83
CA HIS A 139 3.34 2.52 5.55
C HIS A 139 3.99 1.82 6.73
N LEU A 140 3.23 0.97 7.41
CA LEU A 140 3.67 0.22 8.58
C LEU A 140 3.36 -1.25 8.35
N ASP A 141 4.41 -2.06 8.16
CA ASP A 141 4.28 -3.50 7.95
C ASP A 141 5.06 -4.28 9.01
N GLY A 142 4.37 -5.12 9.78
CA GLY A 142 4.97 -5.96 10.82
C GLY A 142 5.34 -5.24 12.12
N LEU A 143 4.71 -4.12 12.46
CA LEU A 143 4.94 -3.47 13.77
C LEU A 143 4.26 -4.25 14.89
N PHE A 144 5.06 -5.06 15.57
CA PHE A 144 4.74 -5.50 16.92
C PHE A 144 5.13 -4.39 17.89
N LEU A 145 4.25 -3.40 18.10
CA LEU A 145 4.48 -2.42 19.16
C LEU A 145 4.34 -3.13 20.50
N THR A 146 5.48 -3.39 21.13
CA THR A 146 5.54 -3.84 22.54
C THR A 146 5.06 -2.75 23.51
N TYR A 147 4.85 -1.52 23.04
CA TYR A 147 4.47 -0.36 23.84
C TYR A 147 3.23 0.35 23.26
N PRO A 148 2.01 -0.03 23.70
CA PRO A 148 0.77 0.56 23.24
C PRO A 148 0.57 2.03 23.63
N ASN A 149 1.53 2.70 24.28
CA ASN A 149 1.35 4.07 24.77
C ASN A 149 2.10 5.12 23.93
N THR A 150 2.62 4.76 22.76
CA THR A 150 3.49 5.68 22.03
C THR A 150 2.75 6.57 21.04
N LEU A 151 1.60 6.12 20.52
CA LEU A 151 0.78 6.95 19.64
C LEU A 151 -0.29 7.73 20.42
N SER A 152 -0.55 7.39 21.68
CA SER A 152 -1.44 8.18 22.54
C SER A 152 -0.90 9.58 22.85
N SER A 153 0.35 9.89 22.49
CA SER A 153 0.88 11.25 22.54
C SER A 153 0.55 12.07 21.28
N ILE A 154 -0.08 11.48 20.26
CA ILE A 154 -0.54 12.21 19.08
C ILE A 154 -1.79 12.97 19.51
N PRO A 155 -1.76 14.32 19.52
CA PRO A 155 -2.96 15.08 19.83
C PRO A 155 -4.04 14.79 18.78
N PRO A 156 -5.34 14.90 19.12
CA PRO A 156 -6.43 14.87 18.15
C PRO A 156 -6.15 15.89 17.05
N CYS A 157 -5.84 15.41 15.84
CA CYS A 157 -5.39 16.25 14.73
C CYS A 157 -6.16 15.88 13.46
N SER A 158 -6.39 16.89 12.63
CA SER A 158 -6.77 16.69 11.23
C SER A 158 -5.48 16.55 10.42
N LEU A 159 -5.23 15.36 9.90
CA LEU A 159 -3.99 15.05 9.18
C LEU A 159 -4.25 15.05 7.67
N PRO A 160 -3.38 15.68 6.85
CA PRO A 160 -3.49 15.65 5.38
C PRO A 160 -3.00 14.31 4.80
N LEU A 161 -3.28 13.22 5.52
CA LEU A 161 -2.87 11.87 5.17
C LEU A 161 -3.69 11.40 3.98
N ARG A 162 -3.01 11.02 2.90
CA ARG A 162 -3.61 10.53 1.65
C ARG A 162 -3.61 9.02 1.55
N SER A 163 -2.62 8.37 2.13
CA SER A 163 -2.43 6.92 2.02
C SER A 163 -1.98 6.34 3.36
N LEU A 164 -2.75 5.40 3.90
CA LEU A 164 -2.43 4.68 5.12
C LEU A 164 -2.36 3.19 4.81
N PHE A 165 -1.19 2.60 5.02
CA PHE A 165 -0.94 1.17 4.90
C PHE A 165 -0.50 0.64 6.26
N VAL A 166 -1.26 -0.32 6.78
CA VAL A 166 -1.02 -0.98 8.07
C VAL A 166 -1.19 -2.48 7.85
N SER A 167 -0.12 -3.23 8.05
CA SER A 167 -0.08 -4.68 7.88
C SER A 167 0.57 -5.32 9.09
N GLU A 168 -0.01 -6.38 9.64
CA GLU A 168 0.49 -7.11 10.80
C GLU A 168 0.75 -6.21 12.04
N CYS A 169 -0.09 -5.19 12.28
CA CYS A 169 0.04 -4.24 13.40
C CYS A 169 -1.22 -4.24 14.30
N PRO A 170 -1.30 -5.09 15.33
CA PRO A 170 -2.53 -5.23 16.13
C PRO A 170 -2.86 -3.98 16.96
N THR A 171 -1.85 -3.25 17.44
CA THR A 171 -2.01 -2.13 18.38
C THR A 171 -2.19 -0.76 17.73
N PHE A 172 -1.98 -0.65 16.42
CA PHE A 172 -2.00 0.64 15.73
C PHE A 172 -3.42 1.19 15.53
N ALA A 173 -4.40 0.33 15.31
CA ALA A 173 -5.78 0.74 15.00
C ALA A 173 -6.46 1.51 16.13
N ILE A 174 -6.23 1.09 17.37
CA ILE A 174 -6.90 1.62 18.58
C ILE A 174 -6.51 3.09 18.85
N GLN A 175 -5.32 3.52 18.43
CA GLN A 175 -4.80 4.84 18.82
C GLN A 175 -5.14 5.97 17.85
N LEU A 176 -5.74 5.64 16.70
CA LEU A 176 -6.14 6.63 15.71
C LEU A 176 -7.55 7.14 15.92
N GLU A 177 -8.28 6.66 16.93
CA GLU A 177 -9.67 7.03 17.21
C GLU A 177 -9.92 8.54 17.34
N GLU A 178 -8.89 9.28 17.75
CA GLU A 178 -8.97 10.74 17.95
C GLU A 178 -8.53 11.56 16.72
N CYS A 179 -8.00 10.91 15.67
CA CYS A 179 -7.49 11.59 14.48
C CYS A 179 -8.53 11.59 13.35
N THR A 180 -8.63 12.70 12.60
CA THR A 180 -9.46 12.73 11.39
C THR A 180 -8.59 12.78 10.14
N PHE A 181 -8.99 12.03 9.11
CA PHE A 181 -8.25 11.93 7.86
C PHE A 181 -9.14 12.40 6.68
N PRO A 182 -9.43 13.71 6.58
CA PRO A 182 -10.37 14.22 5.58
C PRO A 182 -9.92 13.95 4.13
N ASP A 183 -8.61 13.88 3.91
CA ASP A 183 -8.00 13.73 2.58
C ASP A 183 -7.58 12.30 2.23
N ILE A 184 -7.96 11.31 3.05
CA ILE A 184 -7.52 9.92 2.83
C ILE A 184 -8.13 9.34 1.55
N ARG A 185 -7.27 8.83 0.68
CA ARG A 185 -7.65 8.24 -0.61
C ARG A 185 -7.40 6.75 -0.65
N GLU A 186 -6.40 6.28 0.09
CA GLU A 186 -5.99 4.89 0.11
C GLU A 186 -5.88 4.43 1.56
N LEU A 187 -6.61 3.38 1.89
CA LEU A 187 -6.55 2.71 3.17
C LEU A 187 -6.31 1.23 2.94
N HIS A 188 -5.23 0.73 3.53
CA HIS A 188 -4.91 -0.69 3.56
C HIS A 188 -4.69 -1.11 5.00
N ILE A 189 -5.56 -1.98 5.50
CA ILE A 189 -5.48 -2.54 6.84
C ILE A 189 -5.52 -4.05 6.70
N VAL A 190 -4.39 -4.72 6.95
CA VAL A 190 -4.31 -6.18 7.02
C VAL A 190 -3.81 -6.55 8.41
N CYS A 191 -4.74 -6.93 9.29
CA CYS A 191 -4.42 -7.36 10.64
C CYS A 191 -4.36 -8.89 10.70
N MET A 192 -3.76 -9.43 11.76
CA MET A 192 -3.74 -10.86 12.00
C MET A 192 -4.51 -11.14 13.30
N ARG A 193 -5.67 -11.79 13.18
CA ARG A 193 -6.41 -12.51 14.24
C ARG A 193 -7.00 -11.71 15.41
N ASP A 194 -6.72 -10.43 15.53
CA ASP A 194 -7.32 -9.58 16.56
C ASP A 194 -8.45 -8.73 15.98
N PHE A 195 -9.45 -8.43 16.81
CA PHE A 195 -10.52 -7.49 16.48
C PHE A 195 -9.91 -6.15 16.12
N CYS A 196 -10.18 -5.71 14.89
CA CYS A 196 -9.80 -4.38 14.46
C CYS A 196 -11.06 -3.53 14.55
N ASP A 197 -11.20 -2.80 15.66
CA ASP A 197 -12.13 -1.67 15.73
C ASP A 197 -11.57 -0.59 14.81
N VAL A 198 -11.70 -0.79 13.50
CA VAL A 198 -11.30 0.21 12.52
C VAL A 198 -12.28 1.36 12.71
N PRO A 199 -11.82 2.55 13.11
CA PRO A 199 -12.69 3.68 13.33
C PRO A 199 -13.07 4.28 11.97
N PHE A 200 -13.86 3.56 11.18
CA PHE A 200 -14.24 3.96 9.83
C PHE A 200 -15.03 5.28 9.84
N CYS A 201 -15.59 5.71 10.97
CA CYS A 201 -16.15 7.05 11.15
C CYS A 201 -15.13 8.18 10.91
N LEU A 202 -13.84 7.89 10.99
CA LEU A 202 -12.74 8.83 10.76
C LEU A 202 -12.28 8.86 9.30
N LEU A 203 -12.81 7.95 8.48
CA LEU A 203 -12.50 7.89 7.06
C LEU A 203 -13.43 8.83 6.31
N GLY A 204 -12.83 9.82 5.63
CA GLY A 204 -13.57 10.72 4.78
C GLY A 204 -14.26 10.01 3.61
N SER A 205 -15.27 10.66 3.05
CA SER A 205 -15.94 10.25 1.80
C SER A 205 -15.02 10.27 0.57
N THR A 206 -13.78 10.74 0.75
CA THR A 206 -12.72 10.87 -0.27
C THR A 206 -12.00 9.56 -0.59
N LEU A 207 -12.27 8.50 0.17
CA LEU A 207 -11.61 7.20 0.01
C LEU A 207 -11.89 6.58 -1.37
N ARG A 208 -10.82 6.18 -2.06
CA ARG A 208 -10.86 5.58 -3.41
C ARG A 208 -10.39 4.14 -3.42
N ARG A 209 -9.43 3.79 -2.57
CA ARG A 209 -8.92 2.42 -2.44
C ARG A 209 -9.06 1.97 -1.00
N LEU A 210 -9.78 0.88 -0.80
CA LEU A 210 -9.94 0.23 0.49
C LEU A 210 -9.49 -1.22 0.36
N THR A 211 -8.50 -1.60 1.15
CA THR A 211 -8.07 -2.97 1.29
C THR A 211 -8.18 -3.36 2.76
N LEU A 212 -8.98 -4.38 3.07
CA LEU A 212 -9.19 -4.89 4.41
C LEU A 212 -8.80 -6.37 4.43
N GLY A 213 -8.04 -6.83 5.42
CA GLY A 213 -7.74 -8.24 5.51
C GLY A 213 -7.30 -8.78 6.85
N GLY A 214 -7.48 -10.10 7.04
CA GLY A 214 -7.12 -10.87 8.23
C GLY A 214 -7.69 -10.34 9.55
N ALA A 215 -8.65 -9.42 9.46
CA ALA A 215 -9.34 -8.80 10.57
C ALA A 215 -10.68 -9.51 10.80
N ILE A 216 -11.05 -9.61 12.06
CA ILE A 216 -12.42 -9.91 12.47
C ILE A 216 -13.16 -8.57 12.48
N LEU A 217 -14.13 -8.41 11.59
CA LEU A 217 -14.93 -7.19 11.49
C LEU A 217 -16.38 -7.44 11.90
N ASP A 218 -17.02 -6.44 12.49
CA ASP A 218 -18.47 -6.44 12.64
C ASP A 218 -19.13 -6.18 11.29
N TYR A 219 -20.10 -7.02 10.95
CA TYR A 219 -20.73 -7.01 9.63
C TYR A 219 -21.54 -5.74 9.37
N SER A 220 -22.37 -5.33 10.32
CA SER A 220 -23.31 -4.21 10.17
C SER A 220 -22.59 -2.85 10.06
N PRO A 221 -21.57 -2.55 10.89
CA PRO A 221 -20.74 -1.37 10.71
C PRO A 221 -20.07 -1.35 9.33
N LEU A 222 -19.44 -2.44 8.90
CA LEU A 222 -18.79 -2.53 7.59
C LEU A 222 -19.74 -2.13 6.44
N LEU A 223 -20.96 -2.65 6.44
CA LEU A 223 -21.98 -2.31 5.45
C LEU A 223 -22.33 -0.81 5.44
N ASN A 224 -22.54 -0.24 6.63
CA ASN A 224 -22.82 1.19 6.79
C ASN A 224 -21.67 2.05 6.29
N TYR A 225 -20.42 1.63 6.50
CA TYR A 225 -19.26 2.37 6.03
C TYR A 225 -19.12 2.31 4.52
N LEU A 226 -19.27 1.13 3.91
CA LEU A 226 -19.23 1.00 2.45
C LEU A 226 -20.34 1.84 1.78
N ALA A 227 -21.53 1.92 2.39
CA ALA A 227 -22.62 2.78 1.91
C ALA A 227 -22.28 4.28 1.88
N ASN A 228 -21.34 4.71 2.73
CA ASN A 228 -20.89 6.11 2.81
C ASN A 228 -19.63 6.41 1.98
N MET A 229 -19.21 5.49 1.10
CA MET A 229 -18.01 5.63 0.25
C MET A 229 -18.36 5.73 -1.25
N PRO A 230 -19.02 6.80 -1.71
CA PRO A 230 -19.47 6.93 -3.11
C PRO A 230 -18.34 7.07 -4.13
N HIS A 231 -17.11 7.35 -3.66
CA HIS A 231 -15.92 7.52 -4.49
C HIS A 231 -15.00 6.30 -4.54
N LEU A 232 -15.42 5.18 -3.93
CA LEU A 232 -14.63 3.97 -3.89
C LEU A 232 -14.44 3.40 -5.32
N GLU A 233 -13.18 3.32 -5.76
CA GLU A 233 -12.76 2.79 -7.06
C GLU A 233 -12.21 1.37 -6.94
N HIS A 234 -11.57 1.04 -5.81
CA HIS A 234 -10.97 -0.26 -5.55
C HIS A 234 -11.37 -0.75 -4.15
N LEU A 235 -11.97 -1.95 -4.09
CA LEU A 235 -12.29 -2.65 -2.86
C LEU A 235 -11.62 -4.02 -2.88
N GLU A 236 -10.76 -4.29 -1.91
CA GLU A 236 -10.12 -5.58 -1.75
C GLU A 236 -10.36 -6.12 -0.34
N LEU A 237 -10.95 -7.31 -0.26
CA LEU A 237 -11.24 -8.00 0.99
C LEU A 237 -10.42 -9.28 1.05
N ILE A 238 -9.53 -9.40 2.03
CA ILE A 238 -8.51 -10.45 2.10
C ILE A 238 -8.69 -11.26 3.37
N TYR A 239 -9.21 -12.48 3.27
CA TYR A 239 -9.34 -13.40 4.40
C TYR A 239 -10.14 -12.76 5.55
N LEU A 240 -11.24 -12.08 5.23
CA LEU A 240 -12.09 -11.49 6.25
C LEU A 240 -12.80 -12.58 7.04
N GLU A 241 -12.78 -12.41 8.35
CA GLU A 241 -13.66 -13.12 9.28
C GLU A 241 -14.64 -12.08 9.83
N LEU A 242 -15.91 -12.45 9.99
CA LEU A 242 -16.92 -11.53 10.50
C LEU A 242 -17.41 -12.06 11.84
N ALA A 243 -17.44 -11.19 12.84
CA ALA A 243 -17.87 -11.55 14.17
C ALA A 243 -19.39 -11.79 14.20
N HIS A 244 -19.84 -12.64 15.12
CA HIS A 244 -21.24 -12.73 15.57
C HIS A 244 -22.29 -13.03 14.49
N PHE A 245 -21.94 -13.77 13.42
CA PHE A 245 -22.90 -14.12 12.38
C PHE A 245 -24.16 -14.84 12.90
N ASP A 246 -23.97 -15.76 13.85
CA ASP A 246 -25.06 -16.58 14.38
C ASP A 246 -26.11 -15.76 15.13
N ASP A 247 -25.77 -14.53 15.53
CA ASP A 247 -26.61 -13.64 16.33
C ASP A 247 -27.14 -12.43 15.54
N LEU A 248 -27.03 -12.46 14.20
CA LEU A 248 -27.66 -11.47 13.32
C LEU A 248 -29.19 -11.59 13.44
N SER A 249 -29.73 -10.90 14.43
CA SER A 249 -31.16 -10.72 14.62
C SER A 249 -31.79 -10.15 13.34
N ALA A 250 -33.09 -10.38 13.15
CA ALA A 250 -33.81 -9.91 11.95
C ALA A 250 -33.66 -8.41 11.65
N HIS A 251 -33.20 -7.58 12.62
CA HIS A 251 -32.92 -6.15 12.46
C HIS A 251 -31.74 -5.82 11.54
N ASP A 252 -30.71 -6.68 11.44
CA ASP A 252 -29.52 -6.40 10.62
C ASP A 252 -29.71 -6.68 9.11
N ARG A 253 -30.88 -7.20 8.74
CA ARG A 253 -31.29 -7.36 7.33
C ARG A 253 -31.79 -6.05 6.70
N THR A 254 -31.83 -4.96 7.46
CA THR A 254 -32.41 -3.68 7.00
C THR A 254 -31.54 -2.94 5.98
N VAL A 255 -30.21 -3.09 6.02
CA VAL A 255 -29.33 -2.53 4.99
C VAL A 255 -29.44 -3.39 3.72
N SER A 256 -30.33 -2.95 2.83
CA SER A 256 -30.76 -3.75 1.67
C SER A 256 -29.89 -3.55 0.42
N ARG A 257 -29.20 -2.41 0.30
CA ARG A 257 -28.48 -2.04 -0.92
C ARG A 257 -27.38 -1.02 -0.66
N ILE A 258 -26.18 -1.35 -1.12
CA ILE A 258 -24.99 -0.51 -1.07
C ILE A 258 -24.58 -0.20 -2.51
N ASP A 259 -24.86 1.01 -2.96
CA ASP A 259 -24.46 1.48 -4.29
C ASP A 259 -23.01 1.97 -4.25
N LEU A 260 -22.15 1.38 -5.08
CA LEU A 260 -20.74 1.77 -5.22
C LEU A 260 -20.47 2.26 -6.64
N PRO A 261 -21.02 3.42 -7.05
CA PRO A 261 -21.17 3.81 -8.46
C PRO A 261 -19.85 4.05 -9.21
N ARG A 262 -18.71 4.12 -8.50
CA ARG A 262 -17.38 4.29 -9.09
C ARG A 262 -16.49 3.06 -8.97
N LEU A 263 -17.00 1.94 -8.44
CA LEU A 263 -16.18 0.77 -8.22
C LEU A 263 -15.68 0.22 -9.56
N GLN A 264 -14.36 0.19 -9.72
CA GLN A 264 -13.68 -0.34 -10.91
C GLN A 264 -13.15 -1.74 -10.65
N THR A 265 -12.73 -2.01 -9.41
CA THR A 265 -12.14 -3.30 -9.05
C THR A 265 -12.68 -3.77 -7.71
N LEU A 266 -13.19 -4.99 -7.69
CA LEU A 266 -13.56 -5.73 -6.49
C LEU A 266 -12.69 -6.98 -6.41
N VAL A 267 -11.87 -7.10 -5.37
CA VAL A 267 -11.03 -8.28 -5.14
C VAL A 267 -11.50 -8.96 -3.86
N LEU A 268 -11.77 -10.26 -3.94
CA LEU A 268 -12.12 -11.09 -2.78
C LEU A 268 -11.11 -12.22 -2.70
N LYS A 269 -10.38 -12.29 -1.59
CA LYS A 269 -9.48 -13.40 -1.27
C LYS A 269 -10.03 -14.12 -0.05
N SER A 270 -10.15 -15.44 -0.10
CA SER A 270 -10.61 -16.23 1.05
C SER A 270 -9.74 -17.48 1.21
N HIS A 271 -9.45 -17.83 2.48
CA HIS A 271 -8.59 -18.98 2.81
C HIS A 271 -9.37 -20.29 2.84
N VAL A 272 -10.66 -20.30 3.19
CA VAL A 272 -11.45 -21.52 3.34
C VAL A 272 -12.94 -21.19 3.20
N TRP A 273 -13.59 -21.61 2.10
CA TRP A 273 -15.06 -21.47 1.97
C TRP A 273 -15.85 -22.51 2.76
N GLN A 274 -15.18 -23.51 3.35
CA GLN A 274 -15.79 -24.41 4.32
C GLN A 274 -15.99 -23.73 5.69
N SER A 275 -15.47 -22.52 5.89
CA SER A 275 -15.76 -21.72 7.08
C SER A 275 -17.19 -21.17 7.00
N PRO A 276 -17.92 -21.05 8.12
CA PRO A 276 -19.19 -20.32 8.20
C PRO A 276 -19.13 -18.92 7.56
N SER A 277 -17.92 -18.32 7.46
CA SER A 277 -17.70 -17.02 6.81
C SER A 277 -17.96 -17.02 5.30
N ALA A 278 -18.10 -18.16 4.62
CA ALA A 278 -18.48 -18.21 3.21
C ALA A 278 -19.86 -17.59 2.94
N GLY A 279 -20.87 -17.98 3.72
CA GLY A 279 -22.22 -17.45 3.58
C GLY A 279 -22.28 -15.93 3.76
N LEU A 280 -21.39 -15.41 4.60
CA LEU A 280 -21.23 -13.98 4.86
C LEU A 280 -20.63 -13.20 3.70
N HIS A 281 -19.57 -13.71 3.06
CA HIS A 281 -19.04 -13.08 1.85
C HIS A 281 -20.12 -12.99 0.77
N LEU A 282 -20.98 -14.01 0.70
CA LEU A 282 -22.10 -14.05 -0.24
C LEU A 282 -23.20 -13.06 0.13
N ASP A 283 -23.54 -12.92 1.41
CA ASP A 283 -24.49 -11.91 1.88
C ASP A 283 -23.96 -10.49 1.60
N LEU A 284 -22.68 -10.23 1.90
CA LEU A 284 -22.02 -8.96 1.58
C LEU A 284 -22.13 -8.67 0.10
N LEU A 285 -21.71 -9.61 -0.74
CA LEU A 285 -21.81 -9.50 -2.19
C LEU A 285 -23.25 -9.24 -2.64
N SER A 286 -24.24 -9.91 -2.05
CA SER A 286 -25.64 -9.71 -2.37
C SER A 286 -26.10 -8.26 -2.11
N LYS A 287 -25.49 -7.56 -1.15
CA LYS A 287 -25.80 -6.17 -0.82
C LYS A 287 -25.01 -5.15 -1.64
N LEU A 288 -23.89 -5.54 -2.27
CA LEU A 288 -23.08 -4.65 -3.11
C LEU A 288 -23.66 -4.51 -4.53
N TYR A 289 -23.82 -3.26 -4.99
CA TYR A 289 -24.28 -2.89 -6.33
C TYR A 289 -23.21 -2.03 -7.02
N PRO A 290 -22.15 -2.66 -7.55
CA PRO A 290 -21.15 -1.95 -8.33
C PRO A 290 -21.58 -1.80 -9.80
N PRO A 291 -20.96 -0.88 -10.58
CA PRO A 291 -21.22 -0.71 -12.00
C PRO A 291 -21.03 -2.00 -12.81
N PRO A 292 -21.72 -2.15 -13.96
CA PRO A 292 -21.45 -3.25 -14.90
C PRO A 292 -20.00 -3.27 -15.41
N SER A 293 -19.28 -2.14 -15.34
CA SER A 293 -17.87 -2.01 -15.72
C SER A 293 -16.89 -2.55 -14.68
N THR A 294 -17.35 -2.98 -13.49
CA THR A 294 -16.47 -3.39 -12.41
C THR A 294 -15.81 -4.73 -12.72
N THR A 295 -14.49 -4.76 -12.60
CA THR A 295 -13.70 -5.99 -12.66
C THR A 295 -13.80 -6.69 -11.31
N VAL A 296 -14.33 -7.91 -11.31
CA VAL A 296 -14.38 -8.74 -10.09
C VAL A 296 -13.27 -9.78 -10.17
N ASN A 297 -12.48 -9.88 -9.11
CA ASN A 297 -11.41 -10.87 -8.97
C ASN A 297 -11.68 -11.69 -7.71
N ILE A 298 -11.88 -12.98 -7.88
CA ILE A 298 -12.11 -13.88 -6.75
C ILE A 298 -10.95 -14.85 -6.72
N VAL A 299 -10.14 -14.74 -5.68
CA VAL A 299 -8.96 -15.54 -5.47
C VAL A 299 -9.23 -16.50 -4.33
N PHE A 300 -9.05 -17.78 -4.63
CA PHE A 300 -9.18 -18.84 -3.65
C PHE A 300 -7.79 -19.33 -3.35
N THR A 301 -7.43 -19.36 -2.08
CA THR A 301 -6.16 -19.92 -1.65
C THR A 301 -6.46 -21.11 -0.78
N ASP A 302 -6.55 -22.31 -1.36
CA ASP A 302 -6.66 -23.51 -0.56
C ASP A 302 -5.26 -24.06 -0.27
N LYS A 303 -4.97 -24.28 1.02
CA LYS A 303 -3.74 -24.96 1.43
C LYS A 303 -3.93 -26.48 1.51
N ASN A 304 -5.18 -26.95 1.52
CA ASN A 304 -5.56 -28.35 1.72
C ASN A 304 -6.47 -28.78 0.56
N ASN A 305 -5.95 -29.53 -0.42
CA ASN A 305 -6.67 -30.12 -1.56
C ASN A 305 -8.21 -29.99 -1.50
N VAL A 306 -8.75 -29.05 -2.29
CA VAL A 306 -10.18 -28.75 -2.44
C VAL A 306 -10.95 -30.05 -2.65
N SER A 307 -11.72 -30.51 -1.65
CA SER A 307 -12.69 -31.57 -1.87
C SER A 307 -13.98 -31.00 -2.48
N GLU A 308 -14.62 -31.84 -3.30
CA GLU A 308 -15.72 -31.69 -4.27
C GLU A 308 -17.00 -30.87 -3.93
N ASP A 309 -17.03 -29.96 -2.96
CA ASP A 309 -18.25 -29.18 -2.65
C ASP A 309 -18.43 -27.95 -3.57
N ALA A 310 -18.58 -28.22 -4.87
CA ALA A 310 -18.93 -27.23 -5.89
C ALA A 310 -20.25 -26.48 -5.57
N MET A 311 -21.10 -27.07 -4.72
CA MET A 311 -22.36 -26.48 -4.27
C MET A 311 -22.17 -25.18 -3.48
N MET A 312 -21.03 -24.97 -2.81
CA MET A 312 -20.80 -23.73 -2.03
C MET A 312 -20.63 -22.48 -2.91
N PHE A 313 -20.36 -22.64 -4.20
CA PHE A 313 -20.22 -21.53 -5.13
C PHE A 313 -21.56 -21.03 -5.72
N PHE A 314 -22.70 -21.68 -5.44
CA PHE A 314 -24.00 -21.29 -6.02
C PHE A 314 -24.40 -19.82 -5.77
N PRO A 315 -24.32 -19.30 -4.53
CA PRO A 315 -24.66 -17.91 -4.28
C PRO A 315 -23.66 -16.96 -4.96
N LEU A 316 -22.41 -17.38 -5.13
CA LEU A 316 -21.43 -16.63 -5.89
C LEU A 316 -21.82 -16.55 -7.36
N PHE A 317 -22.20 -17.67 -7.98
CA PHE A 317 -22.72 -17.67 -9.35
C PHE A 317 -23.96 -16.78 -9.49
N THR A 318 -24.81 -16.73 -8.47
CA THR A 318 -26.00 -15.85 -8.45
C THR A 318 -25.60 -14.38 -8.43
N PHE A 319 -24.66 -14.00 -7.58
CA PHE A 319 -24.08 -12.66 -7.56
C PHE A 319 -23.44 -12.29 -8.90
N LEU A 320 -22.65 -13.19 -9.47
CA LEU A 320 -21.97 -12.98 -10.75
C LEU A 320 -22.96 -12.85 -11.91
N ARG A 321 -24.02 -13.67 -11.92
CA ARG A 321 -25.12 -13.59 -12.89
C ARG A 321 -25.87 -12.26 -12.81
N ARG A 322 -25.95 -11.66 -11.61
CA ARG A 322 -26.53 -10.33 -11.42
C ARG A 322 -25.62 -9.23 -11.97
N LEU A 323 -24.32 -9.29 -11.69
CA LEU A 323 -23.35 -8.31 -12.18
C LEU A 323 -23.22 -8.33 -13.70
N ASN A 324 -23.30 -9.52 -14.28
CA ASN A 324 -22.96 -9.71 -15.67
C ASN A 324 -24.09 -10.43 -16.41
N ARG A 325 -24.91 -9.68 -17.14
CA ARG A 325 -25.83 -10.24 -18.13
C ARG A 325 -25.11 -10.69 -19.41
N GLN A 326 -23.82 -10.39 -19.60
CA GLN A 326 -23.10 -10.65 -20.85
C GLN A 326 -21.65 -11.12 -20.62
N ALA A 327 -21.41 -12.40 -20.96
CA ALA A 327 -20.11 -13.08 -21.07
C ALA A 327 -19.28 -13.27 -19.77
N MET A 328 -19.17 -14.53 -19.36
CA MET A 328 -18.28 -15.01 -18.31
C MET A 328 -16.99 -15.53 -18.94
N HIS A 329 -15.83 -14.93 -18.63
CA HIS A 329 -14.53 -15.48 -19.06
C HIS A 329 -13.78 -16.04 -17.87
N LEU A 330 -13.89 -17.35 -17.66
CA LEU A 330 -13.14 -18.06 -16.62
C LEU A 330 -11.70 -18.28 -17.10
N GLN A 331 -10.72 -17.57 -16.54
CA GLN A 331 -9.30 -17.87 -16.75
C GLN A 331 -8.78 -18.70 -15.58
N LEU A 332 -8.55 -19.99 -15.77
CA LEU A 332 -7.87 -20.83 -14.78
C LEU A 332 -6.36 -20.57 -14.89
N PRO A 333 -5.65 -20.14 -13.84
CA PRO A 333 -4.21 -19.90 -13.90
C PRO A 333 -3.43 -21.22 -14.10
N PRO A 334 -2.30 -21.21 -14.84
CA PRO A 334 -1.57 -22.42 -15.22
C PRO A 334 -0.64 -23.00 -14.13
N THR A 335 -0.94 -22.87 -12.83
CA THR A 335 0.06 -23.11 -11.77
C THR A 335 -0.26 -24.27 -10.81
N ARG A 336 0.79 -25.05 -10.46
CA ARG A 336 0.81 -26.13 -9.44
C ARG A 336 0.57 -25.67 -7.98
N THR A 337 0.50 -24.38 -7.72
CA THR A 337 0.10 -23.82 -6.42
C THR A 337 -1.42 -23.73 -6.43
N GLY A 338 -2.13 -24.36 -5.47
CA GLY A 338 -3.59 -24.48 -5.36
C GLY A 338 -4.37 -23.16 -5.21
N SER A 339 -4.04 -22.17 -6.03
CA SER A 339 -4.69 -20.87 -6.16
C SER A 339 -5.38 -20.81 -7.51
N PHE A 340 -6.67 -20.50 -7.50
CA PHE A 340 -7.45 -20.21 -8.69
C PHE A 340 -7.96 -18.77 -8.59
N SER A 341 -7.78 -18.02 -9.67
CA SER A 341 -8.25 -16.64 -9.80
C SER A 341 -9.33 -16.60 -10.85
N ILE A 342 -10.51 -16.13 -10.51
CA ILE A 342 -11.56 -15.86 -11.48
C ILE A 342 -11.64 -14.36 -11.69
N THR A 343 -11.24 -13.91 -12.88
CA THR A 343 -11.29 -12.50 -13.28
C THR A 343 -12.44 -12.27 -14.25
N PHE A 344 -13.32 -11.34 -13.92
CA PHE A 344 -14.43 -10.93 -14.77
C PHE A 344 -14.14 -9.57 -15.41
N TRP A 345 -14.23 -9.49 -16.73
CA TRP A 345 -14.03 -8.24 -17.47
C TRP A 345 -15.37 -7.73 -18.02
N PRO A 346 -15.61 -6.41 -18.02
CA PRO A 346 -16.74 -5.86 -18.75
C PRO A 346 -16.49 -6.00 -20.26
N PHE A 347 -17.46 -6.56 -20.98
CA PHE A 347 -17.39 -6.68 -22.43
C PHE A 347 -17.42 -5.27 -23.07
N ARG A 348 -16.34 -4.87 -23.75
CA ARG A 348 -16.34 -3.68 -24.60
C ARG A 348 -16.68 -4.10 -26.02
N ILE A 349 -17.92 -3.83 -26.44
CA ILE A 349 -18.25 -3.87 -27.87
C ILE A 349 -17.43 -2.77 -28.54
N ASN A 350 -16.49 -3.15 -29.39
CA ASN A 350 -15.71 -2.20 -30.17
C ASN A 350 -16.62 -1.69 -31.31
N PRO A 351 -17.03 -0.41 -31.35
CA PRO A 351 -18.01 0.06 -32.35
C PRO A 351 -17.46 0.10 -33.78
N SER A 352 -16.18 -0.20 -34.00
CA SER A 352 -15.49 -0.02 -35.28
C SER A 352 -15.50 -1.23 -36.22
N GLU A 353 -16.18 -2.33 -35.89
CA GLU A 353 -16.25 -3.53 -36.75
C GLU A 353 -17.59 -3.74 -37.48
N ASN A 354 -18.45 -2.71 -37.57
CA ASN A 354 -19.69 -2.76 -38.37
C ASN A 354 -19.50 -2.34 -39.83
N ASN A 355 -18.52 -2.91 -40.53
CA ASN A 355 -18.39 -2.74 -41.98
C ASN A 355 -17.95 -4.04 -42.65
N LEU A 356 -18.79 -5.07 -42.58
CA LEU A 356 -18.79 -6.18 -43.55
C LEU A 356 -20.23 -6.60 -43.87
N ASP A 357 -20.56 -6.35 -45.14
CA ASP A 357 -21.58 -6.88 -46.07
C ASP A 357 -22.82 -7.66 -45.55
N PRO A 358 -24.06 -7.26 -45.93
CA PRO A 358 -25.30 -7.94 -45.56
C PRO A 358 -25.81 -8.85 -46.69
N THR A 359 -25.16 -9.98 -46.98
CA THR A 359 -25.78 -11.04 -47.80
C THR A 359 -25.26 -12.42 -47.42
N GLY A 360 -26.07 -13.21 -46.73
CA GLY A 360 -25.76 -14.62 -46.43
C GLY A 360 -26.77 -15.24 -45.47
N CYS A 361 -27.78 -15.88 -46.06
CA CYS A 361 -28.98 -16.46 -45.45
C CYS A 361 -28.80 -17.49 -44.31
N ASP A 362 -29.86 -17.50 -43.48
CA ASP A 362 -30.51 -18.64 -42.82
C ASP A 362 -29.79 -19.40 -41.71
N TYR A 363 -30.08 -19.03 -40.45
CA TYR A 363 -30.48 -20.00 -39.43
C TYR A 363 -31.55 -19.42 -38.50
N LEU A 364 -32.68 -20.14 -38.51
CA LEU A 364 -33.86 -20.14 -37.65
C LEU A 364 -33.77 -19.33 -36.34
N ALA A 365 -34.73 -18.41 -36.21
CA ALA A 365 -35.22 -17.94 -34.93
C ALA A 365 -35.74 -19.12 -34.09
N SER A 366 -35.14 -19.34 -32.92
CA SER A 366 -35.74 -20.09 -31.81
C SER A 366 -35.95 -19.13 -30.65
N PRO A 367 -37.11 -19.18 -29.98
CA PRO A 367 -37.37 -18.34 -28.81
C PRO A 367 -36.49 -18.78 -27.65
N PHE A 368 -36.10 -17.79 -26.83
CA PHE A 368 -35.43 -17.96 -25.56
C PHE A 368 -36.13 -19.03 -24.70
N SER A 369 -35.57 -20.24 -24.67
CA SER A 369 -35.82 -21.23 -23.64
C SER A 369 -34.68 -21.18 -22.62
N GLU A 370 -35.07 -21.12 -21.35
CA GLU A 370 -34.24 -21.20 -20.15
C GLU A 370 -32.92 -21.95 -20.35
N THR A 371 -31.82 -21.20 -20.40
CA THR A 371 -30.47 -21.77 -20.47
C THR A 371 -30.13 -22.43 -19.15
N SER A 372 -30.05 -23.76 -19.20
CA SER A 372 -29.34 -24.60 -18.24
C SER A 372 -27.97 -24.03 -17.95
N LEU A 373 -27.57 -24.05 -16.67
CA LEU A 373 -26.18 -23.97 -16.30
C LEU A 373 -25.40 -24.96 -17.18
N ASP A 374 -24.34 -24.51 -17.86
CA ASP A 374 -23.43 -25.43 -18.54
C ASP A 374 -22.71 -26.24 -17.44
N LEU A 375 -23.36 -27.33 -17.04
CA LEU A 375 -22.86 -28.29 -16.08
C LEU A 375 -21.48 -28.80 -16.48
N GLY A 376 -21.10 -28.71 -17.77
CA GLY A 376 -19.76 -29.03 -18.24
C GLY A 376 -18.65 -28.13 -17.67
N ILE A 377 -18.95 -26.87 -17.33
CA ILE A 377 -17.99 -25.97 -16.67
C ILE A 377 -17.86 -26.32 -15.19
N LEU A 378 -18.97 -26.60 -14.50
CA LEU A 378 -18.94 -27.07 -13.10
C LEU A 378 -18.28 -28.45 -12.97
N GLN A 379 -18.51 -29.33 -13.93
CA GLN A 379 -17.94 -30.68 -13.96
C GLN A 379 -16.45 -30.65 -14.30
N LYS A 380 -15.97 -29.70 -15.12
CA LYS A 380 -14.53 -29.45 -15.30
C LYS A 380 -13.84 -28.79 -14.10
N ILE A 381 -14.58 -28.04 -13.28
CA ILE A 381 -14.08 -27.48 -12.01
C ILE A 381 -14.08 -28.55 -10.90
N ALA A 382 -15.07 -29.46 -10.89
CA ALA A 382 -15.18 -30.53 -9.90
C ALA A 382 -14.30 -31.75 -10.21
N CYS A 383 -14.00 -32.04 -11.49
CA CYS A 383 -13.19 -33.19 -11.91
C CYS A 383 -11.74 -32.81 -12.31
N GLY A 384 -11.22 -31.69 -11.80
CA GLY A 384 -9.83 -31.25 -12.02
C GLY A 384 -8.79 -32.15 -11.38
#